data_AF-A0A7W1U711-F1
#
_entry.id   AF-A0A7W1U711-F1
#
_cell.length_a   1.000
_cell.length_b   1.000
_cell.length_c   1.000
_cell.angle_alpha   90.00
_cell.angle_beta   90.00
_cell.angle_gamma   90.00
#
_symmetry.space_group_name_H-M   'P 1'
#
loop_
_entity.id
_entity.type
_entity.pdbx_description
1 polymer ?
#
loop_
_entity_poly.entity_id
_entity_poly.type
_entity_poly.pdbx_seq_one_letter_code
_entity_poly.pdbx_strand_id
1 'polypeptide(L)'
;MLLFKQLDLLFTSPKSKRPAGRDPALEEMAYRLLAPLGATSLGERLRVEWSSRLRSAAGRADSRSSRVLLNPRLCACGKEEIDRTLRHELAHLLAAFRAGRRRIDPHGAEWRRACADLGIAGEERCHTLPFPIKRRARPYLYICPNCRRNFPRTKPLRRASACLACCQAHDRGRFDSRFKLQRARVTQLSSRAKPRDPAD
;
A
#
# COMPACT_ATOMS: atom_id res chain seq x y z
N MET A 1 42.56 32.26 -8.41
CA MET A 1 41.59 32.24 -9.52
C MET A 1 41.87 31.01 -10.37
N LEU A 2 40.81 30.35 -10.88
CA LEU A 2 40.84 29.19 -11.79
C LEU A 2 41.22 27.84 -11.15
N LEU A 3 40.24 27.07 -10.66
CA LEU A 3 40.23 25.59 -10.77
C LEU A 3 38.93 24.89 -10.31
N PHE A 4 37.91 25.60 -9.82
CA PHE A 4 36.66 24.99 -9.30
C PHE A 4 35.39 25.36 -10.08
N LYS A 5 35.48 25.49 -11.41
CA LYS A 5 34.29 25.72 -12.27
C LYS A 5 34.09 24.66 -13.35
N GLN A 6 34.79 23.53 -13.26
CA GLN A 6 34.78 22.49 -14.29
C GLN A 6 34.44 21.14 -13.65
N LEU A 7 33.20 20.96 -13.21
CA LEU A 7 32.59 19.64 -12.93
C LEU A 7 31.06 19.66 -12.69
N ASP A 8 30.37 20.78 -12.89
CA ASP A 8 28.90 20.89 -12.67
C ASP A 8 28.03 20.67 -13.92
N LEU A 9 28.56 20.14 -15.03
CA LEU A 9 27.85 20.13 -16.32
C LEU A 9 27.69 18.78 -17.02
N LEU A 10 27.71 17.63 -16.32
CA LEU A 10 27.50 16.32 -16.97
C LEU A 10 26.45 15.39 -16.35
N PHE A 11 25.65 15.86 -15.39
CA PHE A 11 24.50 15.07 -14.88
C PHE A 11 23.16 15.74 -15.13
N THR A 12 22.90 16.12 -16.38
CA THR A 12 21.52 16.15 -16.86
C THR A 12 21.14 14.72 -17.18
N SER A 13 20.82 13.93 -16.15
CA SER A 13 20.23 12.61 -16.37
C SER A 13 18.97 12.82 -17.20
N PRO A 14 18.89 12.32 -18.44
CA PRO A 14 17.69 12.49 -19.25
C PRO A 14 16.57 11.85 -18.44
N LYS A 15 15.53 12.62 -18.10
CA LYS A 15 14.33 12.08 -17.48
C LYS A 15 13.75 11.08 -18.48
N SER A 16 14.15 9.81 -18.36
CA SER A 16 13.58 8.75 -19.19
C SER A 16 12.07 8.81 -19.01
N LYS A 17 11.35 8.79 -20.12
CA LYS A 17 9.88 8.76 -20.06
C LYS A 17 9.52 7.52 -19.26
N ARG A 18 8.89 7.73 -18.10
CA ARG A 18 8.38 6.63 -17.28
C ARG A 18 7.42 5.79 -18.13
N PRO A 19 7.46 4.45 -18.04
CA PRO A 19 6.57 3.63 -18.81
C PRO A 19 5.12 3.88 -18.41
N ALA A 20 4.20 3.67 -19.35
CA ALA A 20 2.78 3.89 -19.16
C ALA A 20 1.99 2.89 -20.02
N GLY A 21 0.84 2.45 -19.50
CA GLY A 21 -0.04 1.53 -20.22
C GLY A 21 0.47 0.09 -20.20
N ARG A 22 -0.04 -0.72 -21.13
CA ARG A 22 0.17 -2.17 -21.19
C ARG A 22 1.63 -2.53 -21.49
N ASP A 23 2.12 -3.58 -20.84
CA ASP A 23 3.46 -4.14 -21.05
C ASP A 23 3.38 -5.63 -21.46
N PRO A 24 3.42 -5.94 -22.77
CA PRO A 24 3.32 -7.32 -23.26
C PRO A 24 4.45 -8.24 -22.80
N ALA A 25 5.66 -7.70 -22.57
CA ALA A 25 6.80 -8.52 -22.13
C ALA A 25 6.58 -9.01 -20.69
N LEU A 26 6.06 -8.15 -19.82
CA LEU A 26 5.69 -8.55 -18.47
C LEU A 26 4.47 -9.47 -18.43
N GLU A 27 3.53 -9.34 -19.38
CA GLU A 27 2.43 -10.30 -19.53
C GLU A 27 2.93 -11.68 -19.94
N GLU A 28 3.85 -11.76 -20.89
CA GLU A 28 4.46 -13.02 -21.31
C GLU A 28 5.25 -13.67 -20.16
N MET A 29 6.01 -12.87 -19.40
CA MET A 29 6.69 -13.34 -18.20
C MET A 29 5.70 -13.87 -17.16
N ALA A 30 4.61 -13.15 -16.91
CA ALA A 30 3.58 -13.59 -15.99
C ALA A 30 2.88 -14.88 -16.45
N TYR A 31 2.62 -15.03 -17.75
CA TYR A 31 2.10 -16.28 -18.32
C TYR A 31 3.06 -17.44 -18.07
N ARG A 32 4.35 -17.26 -18.35
CA ARG A 32 5.39 -18.29 -18.12
C ARG A 32 5.52 -18.69 -16.66
N LEU A 33 5.24 -17.78 -15.73
CA LEU A 33 5.22 -18.08 -14.29
C LEU A 33 3.94 -18.81 -13.85
N LEU A 34 2.79 -18.48 -14.43
CA LEU A 34 1.49 -19.02 -14.02
C LEU A 34 1.14 -20.35 -14.67
N ALA A 35 1.53 -20.58 -15.93
CA ALA A 35 1.17 -21.78 -16.68
C ALA A 35 1.63 -23.09 -16.01
N PRO A 36 2.89 -23.21 -15.54
CA PRO A 36 3.36 -24.42 -14.83
C PRO A 36 2.62 -24.68 -13.51
N LEU A 37 1.99 -23.64 -12.93
CA LEU A 37 1.27 -23.71 -11.67
C LEU A 37 -0.22 -24.07 -11.85
N GLY A 38 -0.61 -24.50 -13.06
CA GLY A 38 -1.99 -24.86 -13.41
C GLY A 38 -2.92 -23.66 -13.60
N ALA A 39 -2.36 -22.46 -13.79
CA ALA A 39 -3.11 -21.21 -13.90
C ALA A 39 -3.04 -20.60 -15.32
N THR A 40 -3.00 -21.45 -16.36
CA THR A 40 -2.92 -21.03 -17.77
C THR A 40 -4.03 -20.04 -18.16
N SER A 41 -5.28 -20.35 -17.81
CA SER A 41 -6.43 -19.48 -18.14
C SER A 41 -6.39 -18.12 -17.42
N LEU A 42 -5.73 -18.04 -16.25
CA LEU A 42 -5.44 -16.75 -15.61
C LEU A 42 -4.36 -16.00 -16.38
N GLY A 43 -3.28 -16.67 -16.78
CA GLY A 43 -2.17 -16.09 -17.54
C GLY A 43 -2.62 -15.52 -18.89
N GLU A 44 -3.46 -16.22 -19.66
CA GLU A 44 -3.91 -15.79 -21.00
C GLU A 44 -4.69 -14.47 -20.99
N ARG A 45 -5.53 -14.27 -19.97
CA ARG A 45 -6.37 -13.08 -19.82
C ARG A 45 -5.72 -11.97 -18.99
N LEU A 46 -4.58 -12.25 -18.36
CA LEU A 46 -3.87 -11.29 -17.51
C LEU A 46 -3.43 -10.07 -18.33
N ARG A 47 -3.55 -8.89 -17.72
CA ARG A 47 -2.94 -7.66 -18.24
C ARG A 47 -1.98 -7.07 -17.22
N VAL A 48 -0.82 -6.64 -17.69
CA VAL A 48 0.17 -5.92 -16.86
C VAL A 48 0.27 -4.50 -17.39
N GLU A 49 0.03 -3.52 -16.51
CA GLU A 49 -0.02 -2.10 -16.89
C GLU A 49 0.82 -1.22 -15.96
N TRP A 50 1.56 -0.29 -16.55
CA TRP A 50 2.23 0.78 -15.84
C TRP A 50 1.27 1.93 -15.54
N SER A 51 1.08 2.24 -14.25
CA SER A 51 0.10 3.24 -13.81
C SER A 51 0.69 4.33 -12.93
N SER A 52 0.73 5.56 -13.46
CA SER A 52 1.13 6.76 -12.70
C SER A 52 0.16 7.13 -11.56
N ARG A 53 -1.00 6.47 -11.49
CA ARG A 53 -1.97 6.61 -10.40
C ARG A 53 -1.48 5.93 -9.10
N LEU A 54 -0.58 4.94 -9.20
CA LEU A 54 0.08 4.35 -8.05
C LEU A 54 1.12 5.35 -7.51
N ARG A 55 0.85 5.91 -6.33
CA ARG A 55 1.72 6.93 -5.72
C ARG A 55 2.65 6.37 -4.66
N SER A 56 2.12 5.48 -3.81
CA SER A 56 2.80 4.93 -2.63
C SER A 56 2.98 3.41 -2.69
N ALA A 57 2.23 2.71 -3.54
CA ALA A 57 2.38 1.27 -3.72
C ALA A 57 3.32 0.97 -4.89
N ALA A 58 4.06 -0.14 -4.78
CA ALA A 58 4.93 -0.69 -5.81
C ALA A 58 4.10 -1.33 -6.93
N GLY A 59 3.18 -2.20 -6.55
CA GLY A 59 2.23 -2.84 -7.43
C GLY A 59 0.81 -2.82 -6.86
N ARG A 60 -0.10 -3.37 -7.63
CA ARG A 60 -1.44 -3.75 -7.18
C ARG A 60 -2.03 -4.82 -8.10
N ALA A 61 -2.50 -5.90 -7.49
CA ALA A 61 -3.36 -6.88 -8.13
C ALA A 61 -4.85 -6.48 -8.10
N ASP A 62 -5.55 -6.74 -9.19
CA ASP A 62 -7.00 -6.74 -9.29
C ASP A 62 -7.48 -8.12 -9.79
N SER A 63 -7.94 -8.95 -8.85
CA SER A 63 -8.41 -10.31 -9.13
C SER A 63 -9.70 -10.36 -9.93
N ARG A 64 -10.51 -9.29 -9.93
CA ARG A 64 -11.77 -9.25 -10.70
C ARG A 64 -11.52 -9.08 -12.18
N SER A 65 -10.58 -8.21 -12.53
CA SER A 65 -10.26 -7.89 -13.92
C SER A 65 -9.04 -8.64 -14.45
N SER A 66 -8.39 -9.46 -13.62
CA SER A 66 -7.12 -10.13 -13.93
C SER A 66 -6.07 -9.12 -14.40
N ARG A 67 -5.77 -8.15 -13.53
CA ARG A 67 -4.80 -7.09 -13.84
C ARG A 67 -3.75 -6.96 -12.77
N VAL A 68 -2.52 -6.68 -13.19
CA VAL A 68 -1.45 -6.16 -12.35
C VAL A 68 -1.15 -4.74 -12.77
N LEU A 69 -1.19 -3.81 -11.82
CA LEU A 69 -0.75 -2.44 -12.00
C LEU A 69 0.63 -2.29 -11.36
N LEU A 70 1.61 -1.77 -12.10
CA LEU A 70 2.94 -1.47 -11.60
C LEU A 70 3.20 0.03 -11.54
N ASN A 71 3.93 0.45 -10.52
CA ASN A 71 4.33 1.85 -10.37
C ASN A 71 5.53 2.14 -11.28
N PRO A 72 5.43 3.10 -12.23
CA PRO A 72 6.54 3.42 -13.14
C PRO A 72 7.83 3.89 -12.45
N ARG A 73 7.79 4.17 -11.14
CA ARG A 73 8.99 4.46 -10.34
C ARG A 73 9.87 3.23 -10.09
N LEU A 74 9.35 2.01 -10.25
CA LEU A 74 10.13 0.77 -10.12
C LEU A 74 11.30 0.71 -11.11
N CYS A 75 11.19 1.37 -12.27
CA CYS A 75 12.29 1.46 -13.23
C CYS A 75 13.57 2.09 -12.65
N ALA A 76 13.45 2.93 -11.62
CA ALA A 76 14.60 3.49 -10.91
C ALA A 76 15.16 2.56 -9.82
N CYS A 77 14.43 1.51 -9.44
CA CYS A 77 14.83 0.53 -8.44
C CYS A 77 15.54 -0.69 -9.06
N GLY A 78 15.44 -0.88 -10.37
CA GLY A 78 16.09 -1.98 -11.10
C GLY A 78 15.12 -3.09 -11.53
N LYS A 79 15.61 -4.00 -12.37
CA LYS A 79 14.80 -5.10 -12.94
C LYS A 79 14.39 -6.13 -11.90
N GLU A 80 15.25 -6.41 -10.93
CA GLU A 80 14.97 -7.35 -9.83
C GLU A 80 13.76 -6.90 -9.00
N GLU A 81 13.65 -5.60 -8.71
CA GLU A 81 12.52 -5.07 -7.95
C GLU A 81 11.22 -5.11 -8.77
N ILE A 82 11.30 -4.93 -10.10
CA ILE A 82 10.16 -5.11 -11.00
C ILE A 82 9.70 -6.58 -10.99
N ASP A 83 10.62 -7.53 -11.11
CA ASP A 83 10.31 -8.97 -11.09
C ASP A 83 9.72 -9.39 -9.73
N ARG A 84 10.36 -9.00 -8.63
CA ARG A 84 9.86 -9.24 -7.27
C ARG A 84 8.46 -8.66 -7.05
N THR A 85 8.24 -7.41 -7.45
CA THR A 85 6.91 -6.76 -7.35
C THR A 85 5.89 -7.48 -8.22
N LEU A 86 6.24 -7.86 -9.46
CA LEU A 86 5.33 -8.59 -10.32
C LEU A 86 4.92 -9.92 -9.67
N ARG A 87 5.88 -10.72 -9.19
CA ARG A 87 5.61 -11.99 -8.49
C ARG A 87 4.74 -11.80 -7.25
N HIS A 88 4.96 -10.74 -6.49
CA HIS A 88 4.12 -10.40 -5.33
C HIS A 88 2.66 -10.19 -5.75
N GLU A 89 2.42 -9.40 -6.80
CA GLU A 89 1.07 -9.16 -7.30
C GLU A 89 0.45 -10.39 -7.96
N LEU A 90 1.25 -11.22 -8.66
CA LEU A 90 0.81 -12.50 -9.20
C LEU A 90 0.42 -13.48 -8.09
N ALA A 91 1.09 -13.46 -6.94
CA ALA A 91 0.74 -14.31 -5.80
C ALA A 91 -0.67 -14.01 -5.28
N HIS A 92 -1.08 -12.73 -5.24
CA HIS A 92 -2.46 -12.33 -4.93
C HIS A 92 -3.46 -12.92 -5.94
N LEU A 93 -3.15 -12.82 -7.22
CA LEU A 93 -4.03 -13.34 -8.28
C LEU A 93 -4.11 -14.87 -8.26
N LEU A 94 -2.99 -15.56 -8.10
CA LEU A 94 -2.91 -17.02 -8.05
C LEU A 94 -3.63 -17.58 -6.82
N ALA A 95 -3.44 -16.95 -5.65
CA ALA A 95 -4.15 -17.34 -4.44
C ALA A 95 -5.68 -17.17 -4.61
N ALA A 96 -6.13 -16.04 -5.16
CA ALA A 96 -7.54 -15.80 -5.45
C ALA A 96 -8.09 -16.80 -6.49
N PHE A 97 -7.33 -17.09 -7.55
CA PHE A 97 -7.70 -18.05 -8.58
C PHE A 97 -7.92 -19.46 -8.00
N ARG A 98 -7.00 -19.93 -7.16
CA ARG A 98 -7.10 -21.24 -6.48
C ARG A 98 -8.23 -21.29 -5.45
N ALA A 99 -8.52 -20.18 -4.78
CA ALA A 99 -9.62 -20.11 -3.80
C ALA A 99 -11.01 -20.04 -4.46
N GLY A 100 -11.10 -19.60 -5.72
CA GLY A 100 -12.36 -19.44 -6.44
C GLY A 100 -13.29 -18.46 -5.72
N ARG A 101 -14.47 -18.94 -5.30
CA ARG A 101 -15.47 -18.13 -4.58
C ARG A 101 -15.20 -18.00 -3.08
N ARG A 102 -14.25 -18.77 -2.54
CA ARG A 102 -13.94 -18.76 -1.11
C ARG A 102 -13.23 -17.46 -0.74
N ARG A 103 -13.64 -16.87 0.38
CA ARG A 103 -12.95 -15.71 0.94
C ARG A 103 -11.63 -16.17 1.58
N ILE A 104 -10.54 -15.50 1.21
CA ILE A 104 -9.20 -15.70 1.77
C ILE A 104 -8.65 -14.39 2.31
N ASP A 105 -7.72 -14.50 3.26
CA ASP A 105 -7.01 -13.33 3.75
C ASP A 105 -5.98 -12.86 2.72
N PRO A 106 -5.83 -11.54 2.50
CA PRO A 106 -4.94 -11.01 1.46
C PRO A 106 -3.48 -11.49 1.55
N HIS A 107 -2.98 -11.78 2.75
CA HIS A 107 -1.63 -12.30 2.98
C HIS A 107 -1.68 -13.57 3.86
N GLY A 108 -2.75 -14.35 3.69
CA GLY A 108 -3.00 -15.59 4.41
C GLY A 108 -2.11 -16.76 3.99
N ALA A 109 -2.47 -17.97 4.40
CA ALA A 109 -1.74 -19.18 4.04
C ALA A 109 -1.73 -19.43 2.52
N GLU A 110 -2.84 -19.15 1.84
CA GLU A 110 -2.96 -19.31 0.39
C GLU A 110 -2.02 -18.38 -0.38
N TRP A 111 -1.91 -17.12 0.08
CA TRP A 111 -0.99 -16.15 -0.51
C TRP A 111 0.47 -16.56 -0.26
N ARG A 112 0.82 -16.95 0.97
CA ARG A 112 2.18 -17.42 1.29
C ARG A 112 2.59 -18.64 0.45
N ARG A 113 1.66 -19.58 0.22
CA ARG A 113 1.89 -20.71 -0.67
C ARG A 113 2.10 -20.25 -2.12
N ALA A 114 1.28 -19.33 -2.62
CA ALA A 114 1.45 -18.77 -3.95
C ALA A 114 2.80 -18.04 -4.12
N CYS A 115 3.26 -17.32 -3.09
CA CYS A 115 4.61 -16.72 -3.08
C CYS A 115 5.72 -17.76 -3.21
N ALA A 116 5.64 -18.85 -2.44
CA ALA A 116 6.62 -19.94 -2.52
C ALA A 116 6.64 -20.58 -3.92
N ASP A 117 5.47 -20.87 -4.48
CA ASP A 117 5.33 -21.44 -5.83
C ASP A 117 5.87 -20.49 -6.92
N LEU A 118 5.82 -19.18 -6.69
CA LEU A 118 6.35 -18.15 -7.58
C LEU A 118 7.83 -17.81 -7.31
N GLY A 119 8.51 -18.53 -6.41
CA GLY A 119 9.93 -18.34 -6.13
C GLY A 119 10.27 -17.15 -5.24
N ILE A 120 9.29 -16.56 -4.56
CA ILE A 120 9.46 -15.46 -3.58
C ILE A 120 9.02 -15.91 -2.17
N ALA A 121 9.49 -17.09 -1.76
CA ALA A 121 9.21 -17.60 -0.42
C ALA A 121 9.71 -16.62 0.66
N GLY A 122 8.93 -16.46 1.74
CA GLY A 122 9.27 -15.53 2.82
C GLY A 122 9.04 -14.05 2.49
N GLU A 123 8.40 -13.73 1.35
CA GLU A 123 8.09 -12.34 0.99
C GLU A 123 7.25 -11.65 2.08
N GLU A 124 7.70 -10.47 2.49
CA GLU A 124 6.96 -9.65 3.44
C GLU A 124 5.84 -8.88 2.74
N ARG A 125 4.72 -8.70 3.45
CA ARG A 125 3.58 -7.89 2.99
C ARG A 125 3.95 -6.44 2.64
N CYS A 126 5.05 -5.93 3.19
CA CYS A 126 5.46 -4.54 3.08
C CYS A 126 6.98 -4.47 2.97
N HIS A 127 7.51 -4.43 1.76
CA HIS A 127 8.87 -3.95 1.55
C HIS A 127 8.85 -2.42 1.40
N THR A 128 9.80 -1.73 2.04
CA THR A 128 9.85 -0.26 2.02
C THR A 128 10.60 0.21 0.77
N LEU A 129 9.87 0.63 -0.26
CA LEU A 129 10.47 1.38 -1.37
C LEU A 129 10.54 2.87 -1.03
N PRO A 130 11.60 3.59 -1.47
CA PRO A 130 11.78 5.01 -1.21
C PRO A 130 10.85 5.89 -2.07
N PHE A 131 9.59 5.50 -2.22
CA PHE A 131 8.60 6.34 -2.89
C PHE A 131 8.22 7.50 -1.99
N PRO A 132 8.23 8.75 -2.48
CA PRO A 132 7.85 9.89 -1.67
C PRO A 132 6.40 9.76 -1.20
N ILE A 133 6.24 9.50 0.10
CA ILE A 133 4.96 9.45 0.78
C ILE A 133 4.57 10.88 1.14
N LYS A 134 3.62 11.47 0.39
CA LYS A 134 3.02 12.74 0.81
C LYS A 134 2.18 12.48 2.07
N ARG A 135 2.71 12.87 3.23
CA ARG A 135 1.93 12.89 4.47
C ARG A 135 0.76 13.86 4.28
N ARG A 136 -0.46 13.33 4.31
CA ARG A 136 -1.65 14.18 4.24
C ARG A 136 -1.87 14.81 5.60
N ALA A 137 -2.07 16.12 5.63
CA ALA A 137 -2.55 16.79 6.83
C ALA A 137 -3.84 16.12 7.32
N ARG A 138 -3.97 15.99 8.64
CA ARG A 138 -5.16 15.41 9.29
C ARG A 138 -5.87 16.51 10.09
N PRO A 139 -6.45 17.53 9.43
CA PRO A 139 -6.95 18.73 10.11
C PRO A 139 -8.22 18.47 10.93
N TYR A 140 -8.90 17.33 10.73
CA TYR A 140 -10.10 16.98 11.46
C TYR A 140 -9.75 16.09 12.65
N LEU A 141 -9.61 16.69 13.82
CA LEU A 141 -9.43 15.95 15.07
C LEU A 141 -10.79 15.60 15.68
N TYR A 142 -10.95 14.34 16.06
CA TYR A 142 -12.08 13.87 16.84
C TYR A 142 -11.57 13.25 18.15
N ILE A 143 -12.33 13.41 19.23
CA ILE A 143 -11.98 12.96 20.57
C ILE A 143 -13.11 12.08 21.09
N CYS A 144 -12.76 10.95 21.71
CA CYS A 144 -13.75 10.16 22.45
C CYS A 144 -14.06 10.85 23.79
N PRO A 145 -15.34 11.06 24.15
CA PRO A 145 -15.69 11.69 25.42
C PRO A 145 -15.27 10.85 26.64
N ASN A 146 -15.28 9.52 26.52
CA ASN A 146 -14.92 8.60 27.60
C ASN A 146 -13.41 8.49 27.82
N CYS A 147 -12.66 8.00 26.83
CA CYS A 147 -11.24 7.71 27.00
C CYS A 147 -10.30 8.83 26.51
N ARG A 148 -10.85 9.95 26.03
CA ARG A 148 -10.10 11.12 25.51
C ARG A 148 -9.13 10.82 24.36
N ARG A 149 -9.19 9.63 23.76
CA ARG A 149 -8.32 9.24 22.63
C ARG A 149 -8.59 10.12 21.41
N ASN A 150 -7.50 10.50 20.74
CA ASN A 150 -7.49 11.30 19.53
C ASN A 150 -7.64 10.46 18.27
N PHE A 151 -8.52 10.88 17.38
CA PHE A 151 -8.80 10.26 16.08
C PHE A 151 -8.61 11.28 14.95
N PRO A 152 -7.36 11.63 14.61
CA PRO A 152 -7.08 12.58 13.53
C PRO A 152 -7.50 12.00 12.17
N ARG A 153 -8.14 12.81 11.32
CA ARG A 153 -8.67 12.40 10.02
C ARG A 153 -8.32 13.40 8.93
N THR A 154 -8.13 12.89 7.71
CA THR A 154 -7.89 13.70 6.50
C THR A 154 -9.19 14.25 5.89
N LYS A 155 -10.33 13.64 6.22
CA LYS A 155 -11.69 14.04 5.80
C LYS A 155 -12.62 14.03 7.01
N PRO A 156 -13.67 14.86 7.03
CA PRO A 156 -14.68 14.82 8.10
C PRO A 156 -15.43 13.48 8.09
N LEU A 157 -15.89 13.05 9.27
CA LEU A 157 -16.79 11.91 9.41
C LEU A 157 -18.14 12.24 8.79
N ARG A 158 -18.60 11.42 7.84
CA ARG A 158 -19.91 11.55 7.18
C ARG A 158 -21.04 10.86 7.94
N ARG A 159 -20.70 9.92 8.84
CA ARG A 159 -21.64 9.16 9.68
C ARG A 159 -21.15 9.21 11.11
N ALA A 160 -22.06 9.04 12.07
CA ALA A 160 -21.66 8.88 13.46
C ALA A 160 -20.70 7.69 13.59
N SER A 161 -19.62 7.87 14.33
CA SER A 161 -18.66 6.82 14.64
C SER A 161 -18.30 6.94 16.11
N ALA A 162 -18.05 5.81 16.76
CA ALA A 162 -17.70 5.74 18.16
C ALA A 162 -16.29 5.17 18.35
N CYS A 163 -15.72 5.37 19.54
CA CYS A 163 -14.47 4.74 19.90
C CYS A 163 -14.64 3.23 19.97
N LEU A 164 -14.01 2.49 19.06
CA LEU A 164 -14.10 1.03 19.01
C LEU A 164 -13.64 0.38 20.32
N ALA A 165 -12.55 0.88 20.93
CA ALA A 165 -12.04 0.32 22.18
C ALA A 165 -13.05 0.45 23.33
N CYS A 166 -13.73 1.60 23.46
CA CYS A 166 -14.78 1.77 24.46
C CYS A 166 -16.01 0.92 24.13
N CYS A 167 -16.41 0.86 22.85
CA CYS A 167 -17.52 0.02 22.42
C CYS A 167 -17.24 -1.47 22.69
N GLN A 168 -16.00 -1.93 22.50
CA GLN A 168 -15.57 -3.28 22.84
C GLN A 168 -15.64 -3.55 24.34
N ALA A 169 -15.15 -2.61 25.15
CA ALA A 169 -15.16 -2.73 26.62
C ALA A 169 -16.58 -2.74 27.22
N HIS A 170 -17.53 -2.01 26.62
CA HIS A 170 -18.83 -1.76 27.25
C HIS A 170 -20.05 -2.36 26.50
N ASP A 171 -19.93 -2.68 25.22
CA ASP A 171 -21.04 -3.24 24.42
C ASP A 171 -20.57 -4.21 23.31
N ARG A 172 -19.54 -5.02 23.60
CA ARG A 172 -19.02 -6.07 22.68
C ARG A 172 -18.69 -5.58 21.26
N GLY A 173 -18.37 -4.30 21.12
CA GLY A 173 -17.99 -3.67 19.86
C GLY A 173 -19.15 -3.09 19.05
N ARG A 174 -20.40 -3.20 19.53
CA ARG A 174 -21.53 -2.49 18.92
C ARG A 174 -21.41 -0.99 19.15
N PHE A 175 -21.95 -0.22 18.22
CA PHE A 175 -21.95 1.22 18.32
C PHE A 175 -22.74 1.67 19.55
N ASP A 176 -22.11 2.45 20.41
CA ASP A 176 -22.75 3.08 21.56
C ASP A 176 -22.59 4.60 21.46
N SER A 177 -23.72 5.32 21.60
CA SER A 177 -23.79 6.77 21.50
C SER A 177 -22.98 7.47 22.59
N ARG A 178 -22.77 6.84 23.75
CA ARG A 178 -21.91 7.34 24.84
C ARG A 178 -20.46 7.51 24.41
N PHE A 179 -20.00 6.74 23.43
CA PHE A 179 -18.63 6.80 22.93
C PHE A 179 -18.52 7.44 21.54
N LYS A 180 -19.60 8.10 21.08
CA LYS A 180 -19.64 8.83 19.81
C LYS A 180 -18.54 9.89 19.79
N LEU A 181 -17.74 9.87 18.74
CA LEU A 181 -16.60 10.76 18.55
C LEU A 181 -17.08 12.20 18.34
N GLN A 182 -16.51 13.11 19.13
CA GLN A 182 -16.81 14.55 19.06
C GLN A 182 -15.70 15.27 18.33
N ARG A 183 -16.05 16.16 17.39
CA ARG A 183 -15.05 16.95 16.66
C ARG A 183 -14.45 17.99 17.61
N ALA A 184 -13.12 18.00 17.73
CA ALA A 184 -12.42 19.04 18.48
C ALA A 184 -12.59 20.39 17.77
N ARG A 185 -12.95 21.43 18.52
CA ARG A 185 -12.91 22.81 18.04
C ARG A 185 -11.47 23.32 18.16
N VAL A 186 -11.04 24.18 17.24
CA VAL A 186 -9.66 24.67 17.11
C VAL A 186 -9.14 25.32 18.40
N THR A 187 -10.04 25.82 19.26
CA THR A 187 -9.75 26.38 20.59
C THR A 187 -9.27 25.36 21.65
N GLN A 188 -9.18 24.06 21.33
CA GLN A 188 -8.69 23.03 22.26
C GLN A 188 -7.37 22.35 21.82
N LEU A 189 -6.68 22.90 20.81
CA LEU A 189 -5.38 22.39 20.36
C LEU A 189 -4.19 23.00 21.12
N SER A 190 -4.40 24.04 21.94
CA SER A 190 -3.38 24.65 22.80
C SER A 190 -3.59 24.22 24.26
N SER A 191 -3.29 22.97 24.59
CA SER A 191 -2.79 22.62 25.93
C SER A 191 -2.40 21.14 26.00
N ARG A 192 -1.12 20.93 26.35
CA ARG A 192 -0.45 19.70 26.83
C ARG A 192 0.10 18.75 25.73
N ALA A 193 1.35 18.30 25.79
CA ALA A 193 2.49 18.60 26.65
C ALA A 193 3.75 18.04 25.97
N LYS A 194 4.88 18.76 26.09
CA LYS A 194 6.22 18.19 25.90
C LYS A 194 6.41 17.12 26.99
N PRO A 195 6.90 15.90 26.70
CA PRO A 195 7.30 14.99 27.76
C PRO A 195 8.40 15.68 28.58
N ARG A 196 8.26 15.68 29.91
CA ARG A 196 9.39 15.96 30.79
C ARG A 196 10.22 14.69 30.81
N ASP A 197 11.49 14.81 30.44
CA ASP A 197 12.47 13.77 30.66
C ASP A 197 12.52 13.46 32.17
N PRO A 198 12.58 12.18 32.58
CA PRO A 198 12.92 11.85 33.95
C PRO A 198 14.37 12.29 34.19
N ALA A 199 14.57 13.04 35.26
CA ALA A 199 15.87 13.42 35.77
C ALA A 199 16.64 12.17 36.21
N ASP A 200 17.91 12.11 35.81
CA ASP A 200 19.05 11.64 36.59
C ASP A 200 20.12 12.74 36.52
#